data_AF-A0A6I0JFP0-F1
#
_entry.id   AF-A0A6I0JFP0-F1
#
_cell.length_a   1.000
_cell.length_b   1.000
_cell.length_c   1.000
_cell.angle_alpha   90.00
_cell.angle_beta   90.00
_cell.angle_gamma   90.00
#
_symmetry.space_group_name_H-M   'P 1'
#
loop_
_entity.id
_entity.type
_entity.pdbx_description
1 polymer ?
#
loop_
_entity_poly.entity_id
_entity_poly.type
_entity_poly.pdbx_seq_one_letter_code
_entity_poly.pdbx_strand_id
1 'polypeptide(L)' 'ETRRLRNRYYGKTMRNAVRKLRSTTDKAEATAMYPGIVKMVDKLAKTNVIHKNKANNLKSKLAIYINKLA' A
#
# COMPACT_ATOMS: atom_id res chain seq x y z
N GLU A 1 -15.34 -16.16 -12.57
CA GLU A 1 -13.97 -15.74 -12.98
C GLU A 1 -13.71 -14.22 -12.88
N THR A 2 -14.71 -13.39 -13.16
CA THR A 2 -14.69 -11.92 -13.03
C THR A 2 -14.14 -11.40 -11.69
N ARG A 3 -14.61 -11.94 -10.56
CA ARG A 3 -14.11 -11.61 -9.20
C ARG A 3 -12.62 -11.87 -9.03
N ARG A 4 -12.13 -12.99 -9.56
CA ARG A 4 -10.71 -13.39 -9.49
C ARG A 4 -9.84 -12.40 -10.26
N LEU A 5 -10.22 -12.09 -11.51
CA LEU A 5 -9.51 -11.13 -12.37
C LEU A 5 -9.47 -9.74 -11.74
N ARG A 6 -10.62 -9.26 -11.24
CA ARG A 6 -10.75 -7.98 -10.56
C ARG A 6 -9.84 -7.88 -9.34
N ASN A 7 -9.89 -8.87 -8.45
CA ASN A 7 -9.08 -8.87 -7.23
C ASN A 7 -7.57 -8.96 -7.56
N ARG A 8 -7.21 -9.73 -8.60
CA ARG A 8 -5.82 -9.79 -9.09
C ARG A 8 -5.34 -8.44 -9.59
N TYR A 9 -6.15 -7.74 -10.37
CA TYR A 9 -5.84 -6.40 -10.88
C TYR A 9 -5.58 -5.42 -9.74
N TYR A 10 -6.55 -5.23 -8.85
CA TYR A 10 -6.38 -4.28 -7.73
C TYR A 10 -5.27 -4.67 -6.76
N GLY A 11 -5.09 -5.97 -6.49
CA GLY A 11 -3.99 -6.46 -5.68
C GLY A 11 -2.62 -6.26 -6.34
N LYS A 12 -2.53 -6.27 -7.69
CA LYS A 12 -1.29 -5.95 -8.41
C LYS A 12 -1.01 -4.44 -8.37
N THR A 13 -2.02 -3.61 -8.57
CA THR A 13 -1.91 -2.15 -8.49
C THR A 13 -1.43 -1.69 -7.10
N MET A 14 -2.02 -2.22 -6.03
CA MET A 14 -1.60 -1.92 -4.66
C MET A 14 -0.16 -2.37 -4.37
N ARG A 15 0.24 -3.57 -4.80
CA ARG A 15 1.62 -4.04 -4.62
C ARG A 15 2.63 -3.19 -5.38
N ASN A 16 2.28 -2.73 -6.59
CA ASN A 16 3.16 -1.86 -7.37
C ASN A 16 3.33 -0.49 -6.72
N ALA A 17 2.25 0.10 -6.20
CA ALA A 17 2.33 1.37 -5.46
C ALA A 17 3.21 1.24 -4.21
N VAL A 18 3.04 0.16 -3.43
CA VAL A 18 3.89 -0.13 -2.26
C VAL A 18 5.36 -0.34 -2.67
N ARG A 19 5.62 -1.02 -3.79
CA ARG A 19 6.98 -1.19 -4.29
C ARG A 19 7.60 0.16 -4.66
N LYS A 20 6.85 1.03 -5.35
CA LYS A 20 7.31 2.37 -5.75
C LYS A 20 7.72 3.20 -4.52
N LEU A 21 6.89 3.25 -3.47
CA LEU A 21 7.23 3.99 -2.25
C LEU A 21 8.45 3.41 -1.52
N ARG A 22 8.72 2.10 -1.63
CA ARG A 22 9.94 1.49 -1.07
C ARG A 22 11.18 1.72 -1.93
N SER A 23 11.02 2.17 -3.16
CA SER A 23 12.12 2.52 -4.06
C SER A 23 12.45 4.01 -4.02
N THR A 24 11.57 4.86 -3.49
CA THR A 24 11.84 6.29 -3.31
C THR A 24 12.76 6.49 -2.11
N THR A 25 13.87 7.19 -2.32
CA THR A 25 14.86 7.54 -1.29
C THR A 25 14.61 8.90 -0.66
N ASP A 26 13.82 9.77 -1.30
CA ASP A 26 13.43 11.07 -0.76
C ASP A 26 12.23 10.93 0.19
N LYS A 27 12.44 11.43 1.42
CA LYS A 27 11.44 11.46 2.48
C LYS A 27 10.27 12.38 2.17
N ALA A 28 10.50 13.51 1.51
CA ALA A 28 9.44 14.47 1.20
C ALA A 28 8.45 13.84 0.19
N GLU A 29 8.97 13.25 -0.88
CA GLU A 29 8.18 12.52 -1.86
C GLU A 29 7.45 11.32 -1.25
N ALA A 30 8.14 10.52 -0.42
CA ALA A 30 7.54 9.36 0.22
C ALA A 30 6.39 9.74 1.16
N THR A 31 6.52 10.86 1.88
CA THR A 31 5.48 11.40 2.76
C THR A 31 4.26 11.88 1.97
N ALA A 32 4.48 12.56 0.83
CA ALA A 32 3.40 12.99 -0.05
C ALA A 32 2.64 11.81 -0.69
N MET A 33 3.33 10.72 -1.04
CA MET A 33 2.72 9.52 -1.63
C MET A 33 1.96 8.65 -0.61
N TYR A 34 2.34 8.72 0.66
CA TYR A 34 1.84 7.82 1.70
C TYR A 34 0.30 7.84 1.88
N PRO A 35 -0.39 9.00 1.98
CA PRO A 35 -1.85 9.03 2.14
C PRO A 35 -2.60 8.34 1.00
N GLY A 36 -2.11 8.48 -0.22
CA GLY A 36 -2.70 7.82 -1.40
C GLY A 36 -2.60 6.29 -1.33
N ILE A 37 -1.45 5.78 -0.87
CA ILE A 37 -1.24 4.34 -0.69
C ILE A 37 -2.09 3.80 0.47
N VAL A 38 -2.16 4.51 1.59
CA VAL A 38 -3.01 4.13 2.73
C VAL A 38 -4.46 3.97 2.31
N LYS A 39 -5.01 4.96 1.57
CA LYS A 39 -6.38 4.90 1.04
C LYS A 39 -6.63 3.67 0.17
N MET A 40 -5.67 3.30 -0.68
CA MET A 40 -5.77 2.12 -1.54
C MET A 40 -5.75 0.81 -0.73
N VAL A 41 -4.89 0.72 0.28
CA VAL A 41 -4.78 -0.44 1.17
C VAL A 41 -6.06 -0.65 1.96
N ASP A 42 -6.61 0.42 2.53
CA ASP A 42 -7.83 0.35 3.34
C ASP A 42 -9.06 0.00 2.50
N LYS A 43 -9.14 0.47 1.26
CA LYS A 43 -10.21 0.06 0.32
C LYS A 43 -10.18 -1.43 0.01
N LEU A 44 -8.99 -2.02 -0.13
CA LEU A 44 -8.82 -3.46 -0.36
C LEU A 44 -9.08 -4.30 0.90
N ALA A 45 -8.79 -3.75 2.07
CA ALA A 45 -9.16 -4.37 3.34
C ALA A 45 -10.68 -4.40 3.52
N LYS A 46 -11.37 -3.28 3.27
CA LYS A 46 -12.84 -3.18 3.37
C LYS A 46 -13.57 -4.17 2.45
N THR A 47 -13.01 -4.44 1.28
CA THR A 47 -13.58 -5.38 0.30
C THR A 47 -13.11 -6.83 0.50
N ASN A 48 -12.43 -7.13 1.60
CA ASN A 48 -11.90 -8.45 1.96
C ASN A 48 -10.92 -9.05 0.91
N VAL A 49 -10.31 -8.20 0.06
CA VAL A 49 -9.25 -8.64 -0.86
C VAL A 49 -7.93 -8.85 -0.12
N ILE A 50 -7.71 -8.08 0.96
CA ILE A 50 -6.57 -8.21 1.87
C ILE A 50 -7.13 -8.29 3.30
N HIS A 51 -6.57 -9.16 4.15
CA HIS A 51 -6.98 -9.23 5.55
C HIS A 51 -6.63 -7.95 6.32
N LYS A 52 -7.50 -7.51 7.25
CA LYS A 52 -7.32 -6.28 8.05
C LYS A 52 -5.95 -6.21 8.76
N ASN A 53 -5.48 -7.33 9.32
CA ASN A 53 -4.17 -7.39 9.98
C ASN A 53 -3.02 -7.15 8.98
N LYS A 54 -3.15 -7.65 7.74
CA LYS A 54 -2.14 -7.43 6.71
C LYS A 54 -2.13 -5.99 6.23
N ALA A 55 -3.29 -5.37 6.10
CA ALA A 55 -3.40 -3.94 5.80
C ALA A 55 -2.71 -3.10 6.90
N ASN A 56 -3.02 -3.35 8.18
CA ASN A 56 -2.39 -2.66 9.31
C ASN A 56 -0.87 -2.86 9.37
N ASN A 57 -0.41 -4.10 9.16
CA ASN A 57 1.03 -4.41 9.10
C ASN A 57 1.74 -3.66 7.98
N LEU A 58 1.11 -3.51 6.81
CA LEU A 58 1.68 -2.77 5.69
C LEU A 58 1.75 -1.27 5.99
N LYS A 59 0.67 -0.68 6.55
CA LYS A 59 0.65 0.73 6.94
C LYS A 59 1.74 1.07 7.96
N SER A 60 1.88 0.23 9.00
CA SER A 60 2.90 0.40 10.03
C SER A 60 4.31 0.29 9.46
N LYS A 61 4.61 -0.76 8.67
CA LYS A 61 5.95 -0.94 8.07
C LYS A 61 6.33 0.19 7.11
N LEU A 62 5.36 0.75 6.39
CA LEU A 62 5.61 1.87 5.49
C LEU A 62 5.87 3.17 6.26
N ALA A 63 5.11 3.45 7.33
CA ALA A 63 5.38 4.59 8.20
C ALA A 63 6.78 4.51 8.82
N ILE A 64 7.17 3.32 9.33
CA ILE A 64 8.51 3.09 9.87
C ILE A 64 9.59 3.32 8.79
N TYR A 65 9.35 2.88 7.56
CA TYR A 65 10.29 3.08 6.45
C TYR A 65 10.47 4.58 6.15
N ILE A 66 9.39 5.35 6.03
CA ILE A 66 9.44 6.80 5.79
C ILE A 66 10.17 7.52 6.92
N ASN A 67 9.91 7.14 8.17
CA ASN A 67 10.58 7.73 9.33
C ASN A 67 12.09 7.43 9.36
N LYS A 68 12.52 6.32 8.76
CA LYS A 68 13.94 5.94 8.64
C LYS A 68 14.65 6.60 7.46
N LEU A 69 13.91 7.09 6.46
CA LEU A 69 14.49 7.92 5.41
C LEU A 69 14.92 9.25 6.07
N ALA A 70 16.16 9.66 5.82
CA ALA A 70 16.74 10.89 6.34
C ALA A 70 15.97 12.09 5.80
#